data_AF-A0A1G0PFX5-F1
#
_entry.id   AF-A0A1G0PFX5-F1
#
_cell.length_a   1.000
_cell.length_b   1.000
_cell.length_c   1.000
_cell.angle_alpha   90.00
_cell.angle_beta   90.00
_cell.angle_gamma   90.00
#
_symmetry.space_group_name_H-M   'P 1'
#
loop_
_entity.id
_entity.type
_entity.pdbx_description
1 polymer ?
#
loop_
_entity_poly.entity_id
_entity_poly.type
_entity_poly.pdbx_seq_one_letter_code
_entity_poly.pdbx_strand_id
1 'polypeptide(L)' 'MRTTIDIPEDLINEAMRVTKSPTKTELIKMALLNIIQRNKIQSLKNFKGKIDLEIDLETLRNRNEYSG' A
#
# COMPACT_ATOMS: atom_id res chain seq x y z
N MET A 1 -13.58 -19.57 9.00
CA MET A 1 -15.01 -19.21 9.16
C MET A 1 -15.66 -19.15 7.79
N ARG A 2 -16.86 -19.72 7.61
CA ARG A 2 -17.66 -19.57 6.38
C ARG A 2 -18.78 -18.59 6.67
N THR A 3 -18.87 -17.53 5.89
CA THR A 3 -19.83 -16.43 6.09
C THR A 3 -20.51 -16.15 4.75
N THR A 4 -21.80 -15.84 4.79
CA THR A 4 -22.54 -15.36 3.62
C THR A 4 -22.55 -13.83 3.68
N ILE A 5 -22.08 -13.18 2.62
CA ILE A 5 -22.00 -11.72 2.50
C ILE A 5 -22.65 -11.37 1.17
N ASP A 6 -23.54 -10.39 1.19
CA ASP A 6 -24.16 -9.87 -0.03
C ASP A 6 -23.26 -8.78 -0.62
N ILE A 7 -22.85 -8.96 -1.88
CA ILE A 7 -21.90 -8.08 -2.57
C ILE A 7 -22.39 -7.90 -4.00
N PRO A 8 -22.43 -6.65 -4.53
CA PRO A 8 -22.78 -6.41 -5.92
C PRO A 8 -21.90 -7.22 -6.88
N GLU A 9 -22.53 -7.90 -7.84
CA GLU A 9 -21.84 -8.78 -8.77
C GLU A 9 -20.89 -8.01 -9.69
N ASP A 10 -21.29 -6.80 -10.10
CA ASP A 10 -20.51 -5.88 -10.92
C ASP A 10 -19.15 -5.58 -10.28
N LEU A 11 -19.14 -5.34 -8.96
CA LEU A 11 -17.94 -5.04 -8.19
C LEU A 11 -17.00 -6.25 -8.11
N ILE A 12 -17.55 -7.45 -7.93
CA ILE A 12 -16.77 -8.69 -7.94
C ILE A 12 -16.17 -8.92 -9.32
N ASN A 13 -16.95 -8.73 -10.38
CA ASN A 13 -16.49 -8.93 -11.76
C ASN A 13 -15.38 -7.96 -12.12
N GLU A 14 -15.51 -6.68 -11.79
CA GLU A 14 -14.47 -5.69 -11.99
C GLU A 14 -13.22 -6.05 -11.19
N ALA A 15 -13.38 -6.35 -9.90
CA ALA A 15 -12.26 -6.70 -9.04
C ALA A 15 -11.53 -7.96 -9.54
N MET A 16 -12.25 -9.01 -9.95
CA MET A 16 -11.65 -10.21 -10.55
C MET A 16 -10.93 -9.92 -11.86
N ARG A 17 -11.45 -9.02 -12.72
CA ARG A 17 -10.77 -8.60 -13.96
C ARG A 17 -9.46 -7.87 -13.66
N VAL A 18 -9.46 -6.98 -12.67
CA VAL A 18 -8.28 -6.19 -12.28
C VAL A 18 -7.23 -7.06 -11.59
N THR A 19 -7.63 -7.90 -10.65
CA THR A 19 -6.70 -8.71 -9.85
C THR A 19 -6.33 -10.03 -10.51
N LYS A 20 -7.07 -10.46 -11.54
CA LYS A 20 -6.97 -11.79 -12.17
C LYS A 20 -7.07 -12.94 -11.16
N SER A 21 -7.76 -12.73 -10.04
CA SER A 21 -7.90 -13.76 -9.01
C SER A 21 -8.78 -14.91 -9.50
N PRO A 22 -8.42 -16.17 -9.22
CA PRO A 22 -9.13 -17.34 -9.74
C PRO A 22 -10.46 -17.61 -9.03
N THR A 23 -10.64 -17.13 -7.79
CA THR A 23 -11.86 -17.37 -7.01
C THR A 23 -12.33 -16.13 -6.24
N LYS A 24 -13.65 -16.01 -6.01
CA LYS A 24 -14.25 -14.96 -5.18
C LYS A 24 -13.69 -14.96 -3.75
N THR A 25 -13.40 -16.13 -3.20
CA THR A 25 -12.81 -16.28 -1.86
C THR A 25 -11.39 -15.71 -1.79
N GLU A 26 -10.56 -16.00 -2.79
CA GLU A 26 -9.19 -15.50 -2.86
C GLU A 26 -9.14 -13.99 -3.09
N LEU A 27 -10.03 -13.48 -3.95
CA LEU A 27 -10.22 -12.04 -4.13
C LEU A 27 -10.50 -11.34 -2.79
N ILE A 28 -11.44 -11.86 -2.00
CA ILE A 28 -11.80 -11.27 -0.69
C ILE A 28 -10.61 -11.31 0.27
N LYS A 29 -9.88 -12.42 0.34
CA LYS A 29 -8.66 -12.51 1.17
C LYS A 29 -7.63 -11.47 0.75
N MET A 30 -7.41 -11.31 -0.55
CA MET A 30 -6.42 -10.37 -1.08
C MET A 30 -6.83 -8.91 -0.85
N ALA A 31 -8.13 -8.60 -0.94
CA ALA A 31 -8.67 -7.29 -0.60
C ALA A 31 -8.43 -6.96 0.89
N LEU A 32 -8.75 -7.88 1.80
CA LEU A 32 -8.52 -7.71 3.24
C LEU A 32 -7.03 -7.52 3.56
N LEU A 33 -6.16 -8.33 2.97
CA LEU A 33 -4.72 -8.21 3.15
C LEU A 33 -4.20 -6.85 2.67
N ASN A 34 -4.66 -6.39 1.51
CA ASN A 34 -4.31 -5.07 0.97
C ASN A 34 -4.73 -3.95 1.91
N ILE A 35 -5.93 -4.01 2.48
CA ILE A 35 -6.41 -3.00 3.43
C ILE A 35 -5.51 -2.97 4.67
N ILE A 36 -5.13 -4.12 5.22
CA ILE A 36 -4.24 -4.20 6.38
C ILE A 36 -2.85 -3.63 6.04
N GLN A 37 -2.28 -4.02 4.89
CA GLN A 37 -0.97 -3.53 4.46
C GLN A 37 -0.96 -2.01 4.24
N ARG A 38 -1.99 -1.48 3.56
CA ARG A 38 -2.15 -0.04 3.35
C ARG A 38 -2.25 0.73 4.65
N ASN A 39 -3.02 0.23 5.63
CA ASN A 39 -3.11 0.85 6.95
C ASN A 39 -1.78 0.81 7.72
N LYS A 40 -1.04 -0.31 7.66
CA LYS A 40 0.30 -0.39 8.26
C LYS A 40 1.25 0.63 7.62
N ILE A 41 1.29 0.71 6.30
CA ILE A 41 2.13 1.70 5.59
C ILE A 41 1.68 3.14 5.91
N GLN A 42 0.38 3.39 6.04
CA GLN A 42 -0.11 4.71 6.41
C GLN A 42 0.27 5.08 7.84
N SER A 43 0.25 4.12 8.78
CA SER A 43 0.79 4.34 10.12
C SER A 43 2.29 4.66 10.09
N LEU A 44 3.07 4.04 9.20
CA LEU A 44 4.48 4.40 8.96
C LEU A 44 4.63 5.82 8.40
N LYS A 45 3.75 6.25 7.48
CA LYS A 45 3.71 7.63 7.01
C LYS A 45 3.40 8.62 8.13
N ASN A 46 2.66 8.23 9.17
CA ASN A 46 2.46 9.09 10.35
C ASN A 46 3.75 9.28 11.17
N PHE A 47 4.79 8.45 10.98
CA PHE A 47 6.13 8.68 11.53
C PHE A 47 6.98 9.60 10.65
N LYS A 48 6.57 9.86 9.40
CA LYS A 48 7.25 10.81 8.50
C LYS A 48 7.06 12.23 9.06
N GLY A 49 8.13 12.79 9.66
CA GLY A 49 8.12 14.10 10.33
C GLY A 49 8.06 14.04 11.86
N LYS A 50 7.90 12.86 12.47
CA LYS A 50 8.10 12.65 13.93
C LYS A 50 9.48 12.11 14.28
N ILE A 51 10.10 11.40 13.34
CA ILE A 51 11.49 10.98 13.49
C ILE A 51 12.32 12.18 13.02
N ASP A 52 12.96 12.85 13.96
CA ASP A 52 13.98 13.86 13.65
C ASP A 52 15.20 13.09 13.15
N LEU A 53 15.26 12.87 11.84
CA LEU A 53 16.43 12.32 11.21
C LEU A 53 17.41 13.49 11.05
N GLU A 54 18.38 13.58 11.95
CA GLU A 54 19.59 14.43 11.82
C GLU A 54 20.39 13.96 10.59
N ILE A 55 19.87 14.24 9.41
CA ILE A 55 20.51 13.95 8.14
C ILE A 55 20.80 15.29 7.47
N ASP A 56 22.08 15.60 7.34
CA ASP A 56 22.53 16.70 6.50
C ASP A 56 22.39 16.31 5.02
N LEU A 57 21.28 16.74 4.42
CA LEU A 57 20.97 16.50 3.02
C LEU A 57 22.01 17.10 2.06
N GLU A 58 22.81 18.10 2.49
CA GLU A 58 23.86 18.68 1.66
C GLU A 58 25.06 17.73 1.52
N THR A 59 25.44 17.03 2.61
CA THR A 59 26.49 16.00 2.55
C THR A 59 26.11 14.82 1.67
N LEU A 60 24.84 14.40 1.71
CA LEU A 60 24.38 13.25 0.91
C LEU A 60 24.23 13.57 -0.57
N ARG A 61 23.92 14.83 -0.91
CA ARG A 61 23.58 15.19 -2.29
C ARG A 61 24.78 15.61 -3.13
N ASN A 62 25.96 15.78 -2.52
CA ASN A 62 27.26 16.14 -3.14
C ASN A 62 27.11 17.00 -4.40
N ARG A 63 26.35 18.10 -4.30
CA ARG A 63 26.12 19.01 -5.45
C ARG A 63 27.29 19.95 -5.72
N ASN A 64 28.33 19.87 -4.90
CA ASN A 64 29.51 20.72 -4.98
C ASN A 64 30.54 20.25 -6.03
N GLU A 65 30.37 19.08 -6.65
CA GLU A 65 31.36 18.54 -7.60
C GLU A 65 31.17 18.96 -9.07
N TYR A 66 30.07 19.65 -9.42
CA TYR A 66 29.78 20.03 -10.82
C TYR A 66 29.77 21.54 -11.09
N SER A 67 30.33 22.34 -10.18
CA SER A 67 30.58 23.77 -10.40
C SER A 67 32.09 24.02 -10.52
N GLY A 68 32.69 23.49 -11.58
CA GLY A 68 34.09 23.67 -11.95
C GLY A 68 34.25 23.63 -13.46
#